data_AF-A0A925NAK6-F1
#
_entry.id   AF-A0A925NAK6-F1
#
_cell.length_a   1.000
_cell.length_b   1.000
_cell.length_c   1.000
_cell.angle_alpha   90.00
_cell.angle_beta   90.00
_cell.angle_gamma   90.00
#
_symmetry.space_group_name_H-M   'P 1'
#
loop_
_entity.id
_entity.type
_entity.pdbx_description
1 polymer ?
#
loop_
_entity_poly.entity_id
_entity_poly.type
_entity_poly.pdbx_seq_one_letter_code
_entity_poly.pdbx_strand_id
1 'polypeptide(L)'
;MTKLFNLKTSLIVAALLAAPMAQAATMGKADYTAAKDSISTTYKADKKACDAMSGNAKDVCVQEAKGKEKVAKAELEYSYTGKAADQNKMLKAKAQATYAVAKEKCDDKSGNDKDVCVKEAKAVEVSALSNAKVGKDIDSTLATASKDKRDAEYKVAAEKCDAMAGDAKSSCVATAKKQYGM
;
A
#
# COMPACT_ATOMS: atom_id res chain seq x y z
N MET A 1 -49.98 2.19 -22.65
CA MET A 1 -50.33 2.61 -24.02
C MET A 1 -50.35 4.12 -24.08
N THR A 2 -49.65 4.64 -25.09
CA THR A 2 -49.20 6.00 -25.32
C THR A 2 -50.29 6.91 -25.90
N LYS A 3 -50.41 8.17 -25.44
CA LYS A 3 -50.76 9.41 -26.19
C LYS A 3 -50.28 10.59 -25.32
N LEU A 4 -49.16 11.30 -25.57
CA LEU A 4 -48.71 12.22 -26.63
C LEU A 4 -49.50 13.54 -26.81
N PHE A 5 -48.73 14.63 -26.58
CA PHE A 5 -48.82 16.04 -27.03
C PHE A 5 -49.83 17.03 -26.41
N ASN A 6 -49.29 18.10 -25.77
CA ASN A 6 -49.11 19.39 -26.46
C ASN A 6 -48.31 20.45 -25.68
N LEU A 7 -47.42 21.11 -26.42
CA LEU A 7 -46.90 22.50 -26.34
C LEU A 7 -46.36 23.07 -25.00
N LYS A 8 -45.09 23.50 -25.01
CA LYS A 8 -44.69 24.87 -25.42
C LYS A 8 -43.17 24.97 -25.53
N THR A 9 -42.73 25.47 -26.68
CA THR A 9 -41.39 26.00 -26.94
C THR A 9 -41.06 27.08 -25.91
N SER A 10 -39.95 26.91 -25.18
CA SER A 10 -39.32 27.99 -24.44
C SER A 10 -37.83 27.99 -24.73
N LEU A 11 -37.41 29.10 -25.32
CA LEU A 11 -36.05 29.46 -25.68
C LEU A 11 -35.32 29.89 -24.41
N ILE A 12 -34.27 29.19 -23.96
CA ILE A 12 -33.37 29.70 -22.90
C ILE A 12 -31.91 29.45 -23.28
N VAL A 13 -31.29 30.55 -23.73
CA VAL A 13 -29.90 31.00 -23.55
C VAL A 13 -28.86 29.96 -23.11
N ALA A 14 -27.92 29.70 -24.00
CA ALA A 14 -26.60 29.16 -23.66
C ALA A 14 -25.83 30.14 -22.77
N ALA A 15 -25.88 29.95 -21.46
CA ALA A 15 -24.93 30.55 -20.54
C ALA A 15 -23.72 29.61 -20.43
N LEU A 16 -22.67 29.95 -21.16
CA LEU A 16 -21.34 29.40 -20.94
C LEU A 16 -20.92 29.81 -19.51
N LEU A 17 -21.13 28.94 -18.53
CA LEU A 17 -20.55 29.11 -17.21
C LEU A 17 -19.04 28.95 -17.36
N ALA A 18 -18.34 30.08 -17.44
CA ALA A 18 -16.95 30.14 -17.04
C ALA A 18 -16.91 29.77 -15.55
N ALA A 19 -16.77 28.47 -15.28
CA ALA A 19 -16.46 28.01 -13.94
C ALA A 19 -15.14 28.69 -13.55
N PRO A 20 -15.07 29.38 -12.38
CA PRO A 20 -13.78 29.80 -11.87
C PRO A 20 -12.95 28.53 -11.73
N MET A 21 -11.77 28.51 -12.37
CA MET A 21 -10.78 27.49 -12.10
C MET A 21 -10.63 27.42 -10.59
N ALA A 22 -11.04 26.31 -9.97
CA ALA A 22 -10.79 26.06 -8.58
C ALA A 22 -9.27 26.14 -8.40
N GLN A 23 -8.80 27.25 -7.85
CA GLN A 23 -7.41 27.44 -7.49
C GLN A 23 -7.12 26.32 -6.50
N ALA A 24 -6.19 25.44 -6.83
CA ALA A 24 -5.66 24.48 -5.88
C ALA A 24 -5.03 25.28 -4.73
N ALA A 25 -5.81 25.54 -3.68
CA ALA A 25 -5.31 26.18 -2.49
C ALA A 25 -4.26 25.24 -1.89
N THR A 26 -3.00 25.66 -1.94
CA THR A 26 -1.92 24.95 -1.27
C THR A 26 -2.21 24.99 0.24
N MET A 27 -2.10 23.83 0.91
CA MET A 27 -2.41 23.71 2.34
C MET A 27 -1.63 24.75 3.16
N GLY A 28 -2.33 25.55 3.97
CA GLY A 28 -1.70 26.52 4.84
C GLY A 28 -0.91 25.85 5.98
N LYS A 29 0.10 26.55 6.53
CA LYS A 29 0.89 26.03 7.66
C LYS A 29 0.04 25.73 8.91
N ALA A 30 -0.99 26.54 9.14
CA ALA A 30 -1.95 26.33 10.23
C ALA A 30 -2.74 25.03 10.01
N ASP A 31 -3.28 24.83 8.80
CA ASP A 31 -4.01 23.62 8.44
C ASP A 31 -3.13 22.37 8.51
N TYR A 32 -1.88 22.45 8.05
CA TYR A 32 -0.89 21.37 8.17
C TYR A 32 -0.65 20.99 9.63
N THR A 33 -0.48 21.97 10.50
CA THR A 33 -0.24 21.73 11.94
C THR A 33 -1.47 21.09 12.58
N ALA A 34 -2.67 21.62 12.31
CA ALA A 34 -3.93 21.07 12.81
C ALA A 34 -4.17 19.64 12.30
N ALA A 35 -3.90 19.35 11.03
CA ALA A 35 -4.00 18.02 10.46
C ALA A 35 -3.03 17.03 11.13
N LYS A 36 -1.80 17.47 11.41
CA LYS A 36 -0.80 16.65 12.11
C LYS A 36 -1.23 16.30 13.53
N ASP A 37 -1.81 17.25 14.26
CA ASP A 37 -2.34 17.04 15.61
C ASP A 37 -3.57 16.13 15.59
N SER A 38 -4.44 16.29 14.60
CA SER A 38 -5.58 15.40 14.36
C SER A 38 -5.13 13.95 14.13
N ILE A 39 -4.12 13.73 13.27
CA ILE A 39 -3.55 12.39 13.03
C ILE A 39 -3.01 11.77 14.33
N SER A 40 -2.28 12.55 15.15
CA SER A 40 -1.77 12.09 16.45
C SER A 40 -2.90 11.72 17.41
N THR A 41 -3.98 12.49 17.40
CA THR A 41 -5.17 12.24 18.23
C THR A 41 -5.89 10.97 17.79
N THR A 42 -6.11 10.79 16.48
CA THR A 42 -6.69 9.56 15.91
C THR A 42 -5.84 8.34 16.24
N TYR A 43 -4.51 8.42 16.10
CA TYR A 43 -3.63 7.32 16.50
C TYR A 43 -3.77 6.93 17.97
N LYS A 44 -3.83 7.92 18.88
CA LYS A 44 -4.04 7.64 20.31
C LYS A 44 -5.39 6.96 20.56
N ALA A 45 -6.45 7.40 19.88
CA ALA A 45 -7.78 6.82 19.99
C ALA A 45 -7.81 5.38 19.44
N ASP A 46 -7.28 5.15 18.24
CA ASP A 46 -7.18 3.83 17.60
C ASP A 46 -6.37 2.87 18.47
N LYS A 47 -5.20 3.30 18.98
CA LYS A 47 -4.37 2.47 19.86
C LYS A 47 -5.09 2.10 21.15
N LYS A 48 -5.84 3.04 21.74
CA LYS A 48 -6.64 2.80 22.94
C LYS A 48 -7.79 1.83 22.66
N ALA A 49 -8.41 1.91 21.49
CA ALA A 49 -9.45 0.96 21.09
C ALA A 49 -8.93 -0.49 21.05
N CYS A 50 -7.65 -0.68 20.71
CA CYS A 50 -7.00 -1.99 20.75
C CYS A 50 -6.85 -2.58 22.17
N ASP A 51 -7.03 -1.79 23.25
CA ASP A 51 -6.90 -2.31 24.62
C ASP A 51 -7.99 -3.30 25.01
N ALA A 52 -9.12 -3.29 24.30
CA ALA A 52 -10.19 -4.27 24.46
C ALA A 52 -9.85 -5.65 23.84
N MET A 53 -8.72 -5.77 23.13
CA MET A 53 -8.28 -6.99 22.47
C MET A 53 -7.16 -7.69 23.24
N SER A 54 -6.84 -8.93 22.87
CA SER A 54 -5.74 -9.71 23.47
C SER A 54 -5.02 -10.56 22.43
N GLY A 55 -3.77 -10.96 22.74
CA GLY A 55 -2.95 -11.79 21.86
C GLY A 55 -2.66 -11.13 20.52
N ASN A 56 -2.47 -11.95 19.47
CA ASN A 56 -2.11 -11.45 18.15
C ASN A 56 -3.13 -10.46 17.57
N ALA A 57 -4.42 -10.62 17.89
CA ALA A 57 -5.45 -9.66 17.48
C ALA A 57 -5.17 -8.24 18.00
N LYS A 58 -4.66 -8.13 19.24
CA LYS A 58 -4.22 -6.83 19.80
C LYS A 58 -2.99 -6.30 19.06
N ASP A 59 -2.01 -7.15 18.78
CA ASP A 59 -0.77 -6.75 18.12
C ASP A 59 -1.03 -6.27 16.69
N VAL A 60 -1.84 -6.99 15.93
CA VAL A 60 -2.35 -6.59 14.61
C VAL A 60 -3.06 -5.24 14.70
N CYS A 61 -3.99 -5.05 15.64
CA CYS A 61 -4.70 -3.79 15.83
C CYS A 61 -3.74 -2.62 16.09
N VAL A 62 -2.76 -2.83 16.98
CA VAL A 62 -1.76 -1.80 17.32
C VAL A 62 -0.86 -1.49 16.12
N GLN A 63 -0.46 -2.49 15.32
CA GLN A 63 0.31 -2.24 14.10
C GLN A 63 -0.52 -1.55 13.02
N GLU A 64 -1.80 -1.88 12.88
CA GLU A 64 -2.70 -1.17 11.95
C GLU A 64 -2.82 0.31 12.35
N ALA A 65 -2.98 0.62 13.64
CA ALA A 65 -3.01 2.00 14.13
C ALA A 65 -1.69 2.75 13.86
N LYS A 66 -0.54 2.14 14.16
CA LYS A 66 0.79 2.72 13.85
C LYS A 66 0.99 2.92 12.34
N GLY A 67 0.55 1.95 11.54
CA GLY A 67 0.61 2.00 10.09
C GLY A 67 -0.21 3.15 9.52
N LYS A 68 -1.46 3.29 9.96
CA LYS A 68 -2.35 4.41 9.60
C LYS A 68 -1.74 5.76 9.96
N GLU A 69 -1.19 5.91 11.18
CA GLU A 69 -0.53 7.15 11.60
C GLU A 69 0.64 7.51 10.68
N LYS A 70 1.52 6.53 10.40
CA LYS A 70 2.71 6.73 9.56
C LYS A 70 2.34 7.09 8.12
N VAL A 71 1.35 6.41 7.55
CA VAL A 71 0.85 6.68 6.20
C VAL A 71 0.21 8.06 6.14
N ALA A 72 -0.69 8.39 7.07
CA ALA A 72 -1.37 9.68 7.10
C ALA A 72 -0.38 10.85 7.25
N LYS A 73 0.66 10.71 8.08
CA LYS A 73 1.72 11.74 8.20
C LYS A 73 2.48 11.91 6.89
N ALA A 74 2.79 10.82 6.17
CA ALA A 74 3.51 10.90 4.92
C ALA A 74 2.64 11.44 3.76
N GLU A 75 1.35 11.10 3.75
CA GLU A 75 0.36 11.69 2.85
C GLU A 75 0.21 13.19 3.10
N LEU A 76 0.06 13.60 4.36
CA LEU A 76 -0.01 15.00 4.76
C LEU A 76 1.24 15.77 4.32
N GLU A 77 2.43 15.21 4.54
CA GLU A 77 3.68 15.84 4.10
C GLU A 77 3.71 16.02 2.58
N TYR A 78 3.35 14.98 1.81
CA TYR A 78 3.30 15.08 0.37
C TYR A 78 2.24 16.10 -0.11
N SER A 79 1.06 16.13 0.51
CA SER A 79 0.03 17.13 0.22
C SER A 79 0.47 18.56 0.54
N TYR A 80 1.31 18.74 1.57
CA TYR A 80 1.84 20.06 1.94
C TYR A 80 2.98 20.52 1.03
N THR A 81 3.90 19.61 0.66
CA THR A 81 5.11 19.98 -0.08
C THR A 81 4.97 19.84 -1.59
N GLY A 82 4.12 18.93 -2.08
CA GLY A 82 4.03 18.55 -3.50
C GLY A 82 5.28 17.89 -4.07
N LYS A 83 6.30 17.59 -3.25
CA LYS A 83 7.61 17.11 -3.74
C LYS A 83 7.56 15.63 -4.10
N ALA A 84 8.14 15.27 -5.24
CA ALA A 84 8.29 13.87 -5.66
C ALA A 84 9.04 13.00 -4.62
N ALA A 85 10.02 13.58 -3.91
CA ALA A 85 10.70 12.87 -2.82
C ALA A 85 9.76 12.49 -1.67
N ASP A 86 8.78 13.34 -1.34
CA ASP A 86 7.80 13.09 -0.29
C ASP A 86 6.69 12.14 -0.78
N GLN A 87 6.37 12.15 -2.08
CA GLN A 87 5.55 11.12 -2.72
C GLN A 87 6.20 9.73 -2.55
N ASN A 88 7.50 9.61 -2.81
CA ASN A 88 8.24 8.35 -2.63
C ASN A 88 8.26 7.90 -1.17
N LYS A 89 8.41 8.83 -0.22
CA LYS A 89 8.29 8.51 1.22
C LYS A 89 6.89 8.03 1.58
N MET A 90 5.83 8.64 1.03
CA MET A 90 4.45 8.21 1.21
C MET A 90 4.23 6.79 0.68
N LEU A 91 4.67 6.48 -0.54
CA LEU A 91 4.56 5.14 -1.12
C LEU A 91 5.35 4.11 -0.31
N LYS A 92 6.56 4.45 0.14
CA LYS A 92 7.35 3.61 1.05
C LYS A 92 6.66 3.38 2.38
N ALA A 93 6.05 4.40 2.97
CA ALA A 93 5.30 4.29 4.22
C ALA A 93 4.12 3.32 4.07
N LYS A 94 3.39 3.40 2.95
CA LYS A 94 2.29 2.46 2.63
C LYS A 94 2.78 1.03 2.53
N ALA A 95 3.83 0.77 1.76
CA ALA A 95 4.40 -0.57 1.61
C ALA A 95 4.84 -1.17 2.96
N GLN A 96 5.56 -0.37 3.77
CA GLN A 96 6.04 -0.81 5.08
C GLN A 96 4.91 -1.05 6.09
N ALA A 97 3.87 -0.21 6.08
CA ALA A 97 2.71 -0.39 6.93
C ALA A 97 1.96 -1.68 6.58
N THR A 98 1.71 -1.94 5.29
CA THR A 98 1.10 -3.18 4.82
C THR A 98 1.91 -4.41 5.21
N TYR A 99 3.24 -4.37 5.03
CA TYR A 99 4.12 -5.47 5.44
C TYR A 99 4.08 -5.72 6.94
N ALA A 100 4.17 -4.66 7.77
CA ALA A 100 4.14 -4.80 9.21
C ALA A 100 2.84 -5.48 9.69
N VAL A 101 1.69 -5.03 9.20
CA VAL A 101 0.39 -5.63 9.53
C VAL A 101 0.31 -7.08 9.04
N ALA A 102 0.74 -7.35 7.81
CA ALA A 102 0.75 -8.72 7.27
C ALA A 102 1.65 -9.64 8.08
N LYS A 103 2.80 -9.15 8.56
CA LYS A 103 3.71 -9.92 9.40
C LYS A 103 3.07 -10.32 10.73
N GLU A 104 2.41 -9.40 11.44
CA GLU A 104 1.67 -9.76 12.66
C GLU A 104 0.54 -10.76 12.34
N LYS A 105 -0.18 -10.61 11.22
CA LYS A 105 -1.19 -11.59 10.79
C LYS A 105 -0.59 -12.98 10.53
N CYS A 106 0.68 -13.07 10.16
CA CYS A 106 1.39 -14.33 10.03
C CYS A 106 1.76 -14.96 11.38
N ASP A 107 1.75 -14.22 12.48
CA ASP A 107 2.13 -14.75 13.79
C ASP A 107 1.12 -15.75 14.37
N ASP A 108 -0.11 -15.79 13.85
CA ASP A 108 -1.10 -16.84 14.12
C ASP A 108 -0.76 -18.20 13.47
N LYS A 109 0.24 -18.24 12.57
CA LYS A 109 0.70 -19.45 11.90
C LYS A 109 1.91 -20.04 12.61
N SER A 110 2.27 -21.27 12.26
CA SER A 110 3.44 -21.96 12.81
C SER A 110 4.16 -22.78 11.75
N GLY A 111 5.45 -23.04 11.98
CA GLY A 111 6.29 -23.82 11.07
C GLY A 111 6.38 -23.20 9.67
N ASN A 112 6.50 -24.05 8.65
CA ASN A 112 6.63 -23.64 7.25
C ASN A 112 5.51 -22.68 6.79
N ASP A 113 4.29 -22.85 7.28
CA ASP A 113 3.18 -21.96 6.91
C ASP A 113 3.39 -20.52 7.37
N LYS A 114 4.05 -20.32 8.51
CA LYS A 114 4.44 -18.99 8.99
C LYS A 114 5.54 -18.41 8.11
N ASP A 115 6.55 -19.20 7.78
CA ASP A 115 7.69 -18.76 6.99
C ASP A 115 7.27 -18.37 5.57
N VAL A 116 6.40 -19.18 4.93
CA VAL A 116 5.78 -18.85 3.64
C VAL A 116 4.97 -17.56 3.76
N CYS A 117 4.13 -17.40 4.78
CA CYS A 117 3.32 -16.20 4.98
C CYS A 117 4.18 -14.93 5.09
N VAL A 118 5.24 -14.96 5.90
CA VAL A 118 6.14 -13.81 6.08
C VAL A 118 6.88 -13.49 4.78
N LYS A 119 7.32 -14.51 4.03
CA LYS A 119 7.97 -14.32 2.72
C LYS A 119 7.01 -13.75 1.68
N GLU A 120 5.76 -14.19 1.65
CA GLU A 120 4.72 -13.62 0.78
C GLU A 120 4.48 -12.15 1.11
N ALA A 121 4.31 -11.82 2.38
CA ALA A 121 4.19 -10.43 2.85
C ALA A 121 5.40 -9.59 2.42
N LYS A 122 6.61 -10.16 2.53
CA LYS A 122 7.85 -9.49 2.12
C LYS A 122 7.93 -9.30 0.60
N ALA A 123 7.49 -10.26 -0.19
CA ALA A 123 7.45 -10.16 -1.65
C ALA A 123 6.49 -9.04 -2.10
N VAL A 124 5.35 -8.91 -1.44
CA VAL A 124 4.43 -7.78 -1.65
C VAL A 124 5.09 -6.44 -1.30
N GLU A 125 5.80 -6.35 -0.17
CA GLU A 125 6.55 -5.15 0.19
C GLU A 125 7.59 -4.77 -0.86
N VAL A 126 8.40 -5.74 -1.30
CA VAL A 126 9.44 -5.54 -2.31
C VAL A 126 8.81 -5.06 -3.62
N SER A 127 7.73 -5.69 -4.07
CA SER A 127 7.01 -5.26 -5.28
C SER A 127 6.49 -3.82 -5.14
N ALA A 128 5.93 -3.45 -3.99
CA ALA A 128 5.43 -2.09 -3.75
C ALA A 128 6.56 -1.05 -3.70
N LEU A 129 7.69 -1.39 -3.05
CA LEU A 129 8.86 -0.51 -2.99
C LEU A 129 9.54 -0.33 -4.35
N SER A 130 9.60 -1.40 -5.14
CA SER A 130 10.10 -1.36 -6.51
C SER A 130 9.26 -0.44 -7.40
N ASN A 131 7.93 -0.53 -7.30
CA ASN A 131 7.01 0.38 -8.01
C ASN A 131 7.08 1.83 -7.51
N ALA A 132 7.53 2.06 -6.27
CA ALA A 132 7.70 3.38 -5.70
C ALA A 132 9.04 4.06 -6.07
N LYS A 133 10.04 3.32 -6.57
CA LYS A 133 11.37 3.86 -6.90
C LYS A 133 11.45 4.57 -8.25
N VAL A 134 10.35 4.73 -8.99
CA VAL A 134 10.39 5.25 -10.37
C VAL A 134 10.71 6.75 -10.38
N GLY A 135 12.00 7.07 -10.54
CA GLY A 135 12.58 8.41 -10.69
C GLY A 135 13.92 8.32 -11.43
N LYS A 136 14.41 9.46 -11.96
CA LYS A 136 15.54 9.62 -12.91
C LYS A 136 16.50 8.41 -12.96
N ASP A 137 16.57 7.78 -14.13
CA ASP A 137 17.18 6.47 -14.47
C ASP A 137 16.20 5.28 -14.39
N ILE A 138 15.15 5.41 -15.20
CA ILE A 138 14.05 4.45 -15.32
C ILE A 138 14.58 3.06 -15.70
N ASP A 139 15.48 2.92 -16.68
CA ASP A 139 15.88 1.60 -17.19
C ASP A 139 16.67 0.77 -16.16
N SER A 140 17.67 1.37 -15.50
CA SER A 140 18.45 0.72 -14.45
C SER A 140 17.61 0.40 -13.20
N THR A 141 16.70 1.31 -12.85
CA THR A 141 15.76 1.13 -11.75
C THR A 141 14.74 0.04 -12.04
N LEU A 142 14.22 -0.05 -13.27
CA LEU A 142 13.28 -1.09 -13.71
C LEU A 142 13.94 -2.47 -13.75
N ALA A 143 15.18 -2.57 -14.23
CA ALA A 143 15.93 -3.82 -14.24
C ALA A 143 16.19 -4.33 -12.81
N THR A 144 16.62 -3.46 -11.91
CA THR A 144 16.84 -3.78 -10.49
C THR A 144 15.53 -4.13 -9.79
N ALA A 145 14.47 -3.35 -10.01
CA ALA A 145 13.12 -3.61 -9.49
C ALA A 145 12.58 -4.98 -9.93
N SER A 146 12.79 -5.33 -11.20
CA SER A 146 12.38 -6.62 -11.76
C SER A 146 13.17 -7.77 -11.15
N LYS A 147 14.48 -7.59 -10.93
CA LYS A 147 15.31 -8.58 -10.25
C LYS A 147 14.88 -8.77 -8.80
N ASP A 148 14.75 -7.69 -8.03
CA ASP A 148 14.33 -7.74 -6.62
C ASP A 148 12.98 -8.45 -6.47
N LYS A 149 12.03 -8.19 -7.38
CA LYS A 149 10.73 -8.86 -7.41
C LYS A 149 10.88 -10.36 -7.68
N ARG A 150 11.61 -10.76 -8.73
CA ARG A 150 11.83 -12.18 -9.04
C ARG A 150 12.56 -12.91 -7.92
N ASP A 151 13.57 -12.28 -7.32
CA ASP A 151 14.33 -12.85 -6.19
C ASP A 151 13.41 -13.07 -4.98
N ALA A 152 12.49 -12.14 -4.69
CA ALA A 152 11.51 -12.28 -3.61
C ALA A 152 10.45 -13.36 -3.90
N GLU A 153 9.92 -13.42 -5.12
CA GLU A 153 8.97 -14.44 -5.56
C GLU A 153 9.61 -15.84 -5.60
N TYR A 154 10.88 -15.95 -6.01
CA TYR A 154 11.66 -17.18 -5.91
C TYR A 154 11.81 -17.63 -4.46
N LYS A 155 12.12 -16.73 -3.52
CA LYS A 155 12.23 -17.07 -2.09
C LYS A 155 10.93 -17.64 -1.53
N VAL A 156 9.77 -17.13 -1.97
CA VAL A 156 8.46 -17.69 -1.62
C VAL A 156 8.30 -19.09 -2.22
N ALA A 157 8.59 -19.26 -3.51
CA ALA A 157 8.46 -20.56 -4.17
C ALA A 157 9.38 -21.62 -3.57
N ALA A 158 10.64 -21.25 -3.26
CA ALA A 158 11.59 -22.13 -2.61
C ALA A 158 11.10 -22.55 -1.21
N GLU A 159 10.57 -21.63 -0.41
CA GLU A 159 10.00 -21.98 0.90
C GLU A 159 8.80 -22.91 0.78
N LYS A 160 7.93 -22.71 -0.22
CA LYS A 160 6.82 -23.64 -0.47
C LYS A 160 7.30 -25.05 -0.82
N CYS A 161 8.46 -25.18 -1.46
CA CYS A 161 9.08 -26.48 -1.73
C CYS A 161 9.63 -27.15 -0.46
N ASP A 162 9.90 -26.40 0.62
CA ASP A 162 10.44 -26.95 1.87
C ASP A 162 9.44 -27.81 2.64
N ALA A 163 8.14 -27.72 2.31
CA ALA A 163 7.11 -28.65 2.77
C ALA A 163 7.25 -30.07 2.16
N MET A 164 8.07 -30.24 1.12
CA MET A 164 8.32 -31.53 0.44
C MET A 164 9.62 -32.18 0.93
N ALA A 165 9.83 -33.46 0.58
CA ALA A 165 11.07 -34.19 0.88
C ALA A 165 11.58 -34.96 -0.35
N GLY A 166 12.87 -35.32 -0.32
CA GLY A 166 13.52 -36.13 -1.36
C GLY A 166 13.44 -35.53 -2.76
N ASP A 167 13.23 -36.38 -3.77
CA ASP A 167 13.21 -35.99 -5.18
C ASP A 167 12.10 -34.97 -5.51
N ALA A 168 10.98 -35.03 -4.79
CA ALA A 168 9.90 -34.06 -4.96
C ALA A 168 10.34 -32.63 -4.62
N LYS A 169 11.08 -32.46 -3.50
CA LYS A 169 11.63 -31.16 -3.11
C LYS A 169 12.65 -30.66 -4.13
N SER A 170 13.58 -31.52 -4.55
CA SER A 170 14.60 -31.18 -5.54
C SER A 170 13.98 -30.74 -6.87
N SER A 171 12.96 -31.46 -7.34
CA SER A 171 12.22 -31.14 -8.56
C SER A 171 11.44 -29.81 -8.44
N CYS A 172 10.81 -29.58 -7.28
CA CYS A 172 10.11 -28.33 -6.99
C CYS A 172 11.07 -27.12 -7.05
N VAL A 173 12.21 -27.20 -6.37
CA VAL A 173 13.22 -26.13 -6.37
C VAL A 173 13.80 -25.91 -7.77
N ALA A 174 14.07 -26.97 -8.53
CA ALA A 174 14.56 -26.85 -9.90
C ALA A 174 13.54 -26.15 -10.81
N THR A 175 12.25 -26.44 -10.64
CA THR A 175 11.17 -25.77 -11.37
C THR A 175 11.08 -24.30 -10.98
N ALA A 176 11.17 -23.97 -9.69
CA ALA A 176 11.17 -22.60 -9.21
C ALA A 176 12.35 -21.80 -9.78
N LYS A 177 13.57 -22.36 -9.80
CA LYS A 177 14.74 -21.69 -10.40
C LYS A 177 14.51 -21.35 -11.88
N LYS A 178 14.01 -22.31 -12.65
CA LYS A 178 13.66 -22.10 -14.07
C LYS A 178 12.61 -21.00 -14.25
N GLN A 179 11.56 -21.01 -13.43
CA GLN A 179 10.47 -20.04 -13.52
C GLN A 179 10.94 -18.59 -13.24
N TYR A 180 11.84 -18.40 -12.27
CA TYR A 180 12.28 -17.06 -11.86
C TYR A 180 13.64 -16.63 -12.45
N GLY A 181 14.29 -17.51 -13.22
CA GLY A 181 15.57 -17.24 -13.87
C GLY A 181 16.74 -17.16 -12.89
N MET A 182 16.75 -18.04 -11.88
CA MET A 182 17.79 -18.17 -10.85
C MET A 182 18.83 -19.24 -11.18
#